data_AF-A0A1Z9XVI6-F1
#
_entry.id   AF-A0A1Z9XVI6-F1
#
_cell.length_a   1.000
_cell.length_b   1.000
_cell.length_c   1.000
_cell.angle_alpha   90.00
_cell.angle_beta   90.00
_cell.angle_gamma   90.00
#
_symmetry.space_group_name_H-M   'P 1'
#
loop_
_entity.id
_entity.type
_entity.pdbx_description
1 polymer ?
#
loop_
_entity_poly.entity_id
_entity_poly.type
_entity_poly.pdbx_seq_one_letter_code
_entity_poly.pdbx_strand_id
1 'polypeptide(L)'
;MISDPTFWVAIGFVLFIVIAGRPIMAKITSALDNRADEIRAKIEEAKSLREEAQTLLASYQRMQRDAAAEAAEIISNAQEEAQRLQTAADENLTQTLKRREEAALEKIAAAEARALQDVRDRAVDIAISATEKVVSGAMTDNVQQSITRAAIDDLPSRLQ
;
A
#
# COMPACT_ATOMS: atom_id res chain seq x y z
N MET A 1 -56.06 38.79 -91.79
CA MET A 1 -55.27 37.84 -90.96
C MET A 1 -54.56 38.50 -89.78
N ILE A 2 -54.38 39.83 -89.73
CA ILE A 2 -53.71 40.54 -88.62
C ILE A 2 -54.69 41.10 -87.55
N SER A 3 -55.99 40.94 -87.77
CA SER A 3 -57.08 41.41 -86.89
C SER A 3 -57.84 40.27 -86.23
N ASP A 4 -57.30 39.04 -86.29
CA ASP A 4 -57.90 37.87 -85.65
C ASP A 4 -57.56 37.91 -84.14
N PRO A 5 -58.55 37.91 -83.23
CA PRO A 5 -58.32 37.90 -81.79
C PRO A 5 -57.38 36.77 -81.34
N THR A 6 -57.40 35.63 -82.05
CA THR A 6 -56.53 34.48 -81.75
C THR A 6 -55.03 34.79 -81.96
N PHE A 7 -54.68 35.67 -82.90
CA PHE A 7 -53.28 36.06 -83.16
C PHE A 7 -52.71 36.91 -82.01
N TRP A 8 -53.49 37.86 -81.49
CA TRP A 8 -53.09 38.67 -80.33
C TRP A 8 -53.04 37.84 -79.04
N VAL A 9 -53.92 36.87 -78.87
CA VAL A 9 -53.85 35.90 -77.76
C VAL A 9 -52.58 35.04 -77.86
N ALA A 10 -52.21 34.58 -79.05
CA ALA A 10 -50.97 33.81 -79.25
C ALA A 10 -49.72 34.65 -78.95
N ILE A 11 -49.67 35.91 -79.37
CA ILE A 11 -48.57 36.84 -79.03
C ILE A 11 -48.49 37.07 -77.52
N GLY A 12 -49.63 37.33 -76.87
CA GLY A 12 -49.70 37.50 -75.41
C GLY A 12 -49.24 36.26 -74.65
N PHE A 13 -49.60 35.06 -75.12
CA PHE A 13 -49.19 33.78 -74.55
C PHE A 13 -47.68 33.55 -74.68
N VAL A 14 -47.10 33.82 -75.86
CA VAL A 14 -45.66 33.71 -76.07
C VAL A 14 -44.89 34.71 -75.21
N LEU A 15 -45.36 35.97 -75.15
CA LEU A 15 -44.76 37.00 -74.30
C LEU A 15 -44.82 36.61 -72.82
N PHE A 16 -45.96 36.07 -72.36
CA PHE A 16 -46.13 35.56 -71.00
C PHE A 16 -45.18 34.41 -70.70
N ILE A 17 -45.04 33.42 -71.60
CA ILE A 17 -44.09 32.31 -71.42
C ILE A 17 -42.64 32.81 -71.35
N VAL A 18 -42.26 33.78 -72.19
CA VAL A 18 -40.90 34.32 -72.19
C VAL A 18 -40.59 35.08 -70.90
N ILE A 19 -41.54 35.87 -70.39
CA ILE A 19 -41.37 36.66 -69.17
C ILE A 19 -41.48 35.78 -67.91
N ALA A 20 -42.45 34.87 -67.86
CA ALA A 20 -42.72 34.04 -66.68
C ALA A 20 -41.87 32.75 -66.64
N GLY A 21 -41.43 32.22 -67.78
CA GLY A 21 -40.69 30.96 -67.85
C GLY A 21 -39.32 31.02 -67.18
N ARG A 22 -38.56 32.12 -67.37
CA ARG A 22 -37.26 32.32 -66.73
C ARG A 22 -37.30 32.29 -65.18
N PRO A 23 -38.14 33.10 -64.50
CA PRO A 23 -38.19 33.09 -63.05
C PRO A 23 -38.75 31.77 -62.48
N ILE A 24 -39.68 31.11 -63.18
CA ILE A 24 -40.21 29.81 -62.77
C ILE A 24 -39.12 28.73 -62.84
N MET A 25 -38.38 28.64 -63.95
CA MET A 25 -37.29 27.69 -64.09
C MET A 25 -36.18 27.95 -63.08
N ALA A 26 -35.79 29.22 -62.88
CA ALA A 26 -34.77 29.58 -61.88
C ALA A 26 -35.17 29.17 -60.45
N LYS A 27 -36.45 29.35 -60.06
CA LYS A 27 -36.94 28.91 -58.75
C LYS A 27 -36.93 27.39 -58.59
N ILE A 28 -37.30 26.64 -59.62
CA ILE A 28 -37.29 25.17 -59.59
C ILE A 28 -35.86 24.64 -59.47
N THR A 29 -34.91 25.16 -60.27
CA THR A 29 -33.51 24.76 -60.20
C THR A 29 -32.91 25.10 -58.83
N SER A 30 -33.15 26.32 -58.33
CA SER A 30 -32.68 26.72 -56.99
C SER A 30 -33.25 25.84 -55.87
N ALA A 31 -34.52 25.45 -55.93
CA ALA A 31 -35.12 24.56 -54.94
C ALA A 31 -34.50 23.15 -54.98
N LEU A 32 -34.19 22.64 -56.18
CA LEU A 32 -33.50 21.36 -56.34
C LEU A 32 -32.05 21.42 -55.85
N ASP A 33 -31.33 22.50 -56.15
CA ASP A 33 -29.96 22.72 -55.69
C ASP A 33 -29.89 22.82 -54.17
N ASN A 34 -30.77 23.62 -53.55
CA ASN A 34 -30.86 23.72 -52.09
C ASN A 34 -31.10 22.34 -51.45
N ARG A 35 -31.99 21.53 -52.02
CA ARG A 35 -32.26 20.19 -51.51
C ARG A 35 -31.07 19.24 -51.71
N ALA A 36 -30.37 19.35 -52.84
CA ALA A 36 -29.14 18.59 -53.07
C ALA A 36 -28.06 18.94 -52.06
N ASP A 37 -27.91 20.23 -51.74
CA ASP A 37 -26.93 20.71 -50.76
C ASP A 37 -27.29 20.31 -49.33
N GLU A 38 -28.57 20.37 -48.95
CA GLU A 38 -29.04 19.83 -47.67
C GLU A 38 -28.75 18.33 -47.53
N ILE A 39 -28.99 17.55 -48.59
CA ILE A 39 -28.71 16.10 -48.59
C ILE A 39 -27.20 15.86 -48.48
N ARG A 40 -26.37 16.60 -49.22
CA ARG A 40 -24.90 16.51 -49.13
C ARG A 40 -24.42 16.84 -47.72
N ALA A 41 -24.93 17.92 -47.12
CA ALA A 41 -24.58 18.32 -45.77
C ALA A 41 -24.92 17.23 -44.74
N LYS A 42 -26.12 16.63 -44.81
CA LYS A 42 -26.54 15.54 -43.93
C LYS A 42 -25.69 14.27 -44.10
N ILE A 43 -25.30 13.94 -45.33
CA ILE A 43 -24.42 12.80 -45.61
C ILE A 43 -23.02 13.04 -45.01
N GLU A 44 -22.48 14.24 -45.17
CA GLU A 44 -21.17 14.58 -44.62
C GLU A 44 -21.19 14.59 -43.09
N GLU A 45 -22.23 15.16 -42.48
CA GLU A 45 -22.44 15.11 -41.04
C GLU A 45 -22.55 13.67 -40.52
N ALA A 46 -23.35 12.83 -41.18
CA ALA A 46 -23.47 11.42 -40.81
C ALA A 46 -22.14 10.66 -40.95
N LYS A 47 -21.33 11.00 -41.95
CA LYS A 47 -20.00 10.42 -42.15
C LYS A 47 -19.03 10.86 -41.05
N SER A 48 -18.99 12.15 -40.72
CA SER A 48 -18.19 12.70 -39.61
C SER A 48 -18.57 12.03 -38.30
N LEU A 49 -19.86 11.95 -37.99
CA LEU A 49 -20.35 11.33 -36.77
C LEU A 49 -19.98 9.85 -36.68
N ARG A 50 -19.99 9.13 -37.82
CA ARG A 50 -19.55 7.73 -37.88
C ARG A 50 -18.05 7.61 -37.63
N GLU A 51 -17.24 8.49 -38.19
CA GLU A 51 -15.78 8.50 -38.00
C GLU A 51 -15.41 8.83 -36.55
N GLU A 52 -16.08 9.82 -35.95
CA GLU A 52 -15.94 10.16 -34.54
C GLU A 52 -16.33 8.98 -33.64
N ALA A 53 -17.46 8.33 -33.91
CA ALA A 53 -17.90 7.16 -33.15
C ALA A 53 -16.92 5.98 -33.27
N GLN A 54 -16.36 5.75 -34.46
CA GLN A 54 -15.33 4.71 -34.66
C GLN A 54 -14.03 5.04 -33.92
N THR A 55 -13.60 6.30 -33.96
CA THR A 55 -12.42 6.78 -33.24
C THR A 55 -12.60 6.63 -31.73
N LEU A 56 -13.77 7.02 -31.23
CA LEU A 56 -14.13 6.91 -29.82
C LEU A 56 -14.19 5.44 -29.37
N LEU A 57 -14.79 4.56 -30.17
CA LEU A 57 -14.83 3.12 -29.88
C LEU A 57 -13.41 2.54 -29.80
N ALA A 58 -12.54 2.89 -30.75
CA ALA A 58 -11.15 2.45 -30.74
C ALA A 58 -10.38 2.97 -29.52
N SER A 59 -10.61 4.23 -29.10
CA SER A 59 -9.99 4.77 -27.89
C SER A 59 -10.47 4.07 -26.62
N TYR A 60 -11.78 3.77 -26.50
CA TYR A 60 -12.32 3.02 -25.36
C TYR A 60 -11.79 1.59 -25.32
N GLN A 61 -11.69 0.91 -26.46
CA GLN A 61 -11.12 -0.43 -26.52
C GLN A 61 -9.65 -0.44 -26.10
N ARG A 62 -8.87 0.56 -26.52
CA ARG A 62 -7.48 0.72 -26.08
C ARG A 62 -7.42 0.96 -24.57
N MET A 63 -8.18 1.93 -24.08
CA MET A 63 -8.23 2.26 -22.65
C MET A 63 -8.66 1.07 -21.79
N GLN A 64 -9.61 0.26 -22.26
CA GLN A 64 -10.02 -0.96 -21.56
C GLN A 64 -8.89 -1.99 -21.48
N ARG A 65 -8.13 -2.18 -22.57
CA ARG A 65 -6.98 -3.09 -22.58
C ARG A 65 -5.86 -2.60 -21.69
N ASP A 66 -5.57 -1.30 -21.73
CA ASP A 66 -4.53 -0.67 -20.92
C ASP A 66 -4.91 -0.76 -19.43
N ALA A 67 -6.16 -0.47 -19.07
CA ALA A 67 -6.65 -0.60 -17.70
C ALA A 67 -6.61 -2.07 -17.20
N ALA A 68 -6.90 -3.05 -18.06
CA ALA A 68 -6.79 -4.46 -17.70
C ALA A 68 -5.33 -4.88 -17.48
N ALA A 69 -4.40 -4.37 -18.30
CA ALA A 69 -2.97 -4.61 -18.14
C ALA A 69 -2.42 -3.96 -16.86
N GLU A 70 -2.80 -2.71 -16.60
CA GLU A 70 -2.41 -1.98 -15.39
C GLU A 70 -2.96 -2.66 -14.13
N ALA A 71 -4.21 -3.12 -14.15
CA ALA A 71 -4.78 -3.89 -13.04
C ALA A 71 -4.01 -5.20 -12.79
N ALA A 72 -3.62 -5.91 -13.85
CA ALA A 72 -2.81 -7.12 -13.72
C ALA A 72 -1.41 -6.82 -13.16
N GLU A 73 -0.78 -5.73 -13.60
CA GLU A 73 0.50 -5.26 -13.09
C GLU A 73 0.43 -4.88 -11.60
N ILE A 74 -0.62 -4.17 -11.19
CA ILE A 74 -0.87 -3.83 -9.77
C ILE A 74 -0.97 -5.10 -8.93
N ILE A 75 -1.71 -6.11 -9.39
CA ILE A 75 -1.86 -7.37 -8.68
C ILE A 75 -0.52 -8.11 -8.59
N SER A 76 0.25 -8.16 -9.69
CA SER A 76 1.57 -8.80 -9.72
C SER A 76 2.53 -8.12 -8.73
N ASN A 77 2.62 -6.80 -8.78
CA ASN A 77 3.47 -6.01 -7.89
C ASN A 77 3.05 -6.18 -6.42
N ALA A 78 1.74 -6.23 -6.13
CA ALA A 78 1.25 -6.46 -4.79
C ALA A 78 1.61 -7.87 -4.27
N GLN A 79 1.58 -8.90 -5.13
CA GLN A 79 1.99 -10.25 -4.76
C GLN A 79 3.50 -10.34 -4.50
N GLU A 80 4.32 -9.75 -5.37
CA GLU A 80 5.77 -9.70 -5.18
C GLU A 80 6.16 -8.94 -3.90
N GLU A 81 5.50 -7.80 -3.64
CA GLU A 81 5.72 -7.02 -2.43
C GLU A 81 5.29 -7.79 -1.18
N ALA A 82 4.14 -8.47 -1.21
CA ALA A 82 3.67 -9.30 -0.11
C ALA A 82 4.65 -10.45 0.18
N GLN A 83 5.18 -11.10 -0.85
CA GLN A 83 6.16 -12.16 -0.70
C GLN A 83 7.47 -11.64 -0.12
N ARG A 84 7.96 -10.48 -0.60
CA ARG A 84 9.15 -9.82 -0.06
C ARG A 84 8.97 -9.45 1.41
N LEU A 85 7.81 -8.89 1.76
CA LEU A 85 7.49 -8.52 3.13
C LEU A 85 7.41 -9.75 4.04
N GLN A 86 6.83 -10.85 3.55
CA GLN A 86 6.77 -12.11 4.29
C GLN A 86 8.17 -12.65 4.58
N THR A 87 9.04 -12.73 3.57
CA THR A 87 10.43 -13.18 3.76
C THR A 87 11.18 -12.29 4.75
N ALA A 88 11.06 -10.96 4.60
CA ALA A 88 11.69 -10.02 5.53
C ALA A 88 11.13 -10.15 6.97
N ALA A 89 9.84 -10.40 7.12
CA ALA A 89 9.21 -10.62 8.42
C ALA A 89 9.69 -11.93 9.07
N ASP A 90 9.79 -13.01 8.31
CA ASP A 90 10.28 -14.31 8.78
C ASP A 90 11.74 -14.24 9.23
N GLU A 91 12.59 -13.53 8.47
CA GLU A 91 13.99 -13.29 8.85
C GLU A 91 14.09 -12.47 10.15
N ASN A 92 13.33 -11.37 10.25
CA ASN A 92 13.30 -10.53 11.46
C ASN A 92 12.75 -11.29 12.67
N LEU A 93 11.73 -12.13 12.47
CA LEU A 93 11.16 -12.96 13.52
C LEU A 93 12.20 -13.97 14.02
N THR A 94 12.89 -14.66 13.11
CA THR A 94 13.95 -15.62 13.43
C THR A 94 15.07 -14.96 14.23
N GLN A 95 15.55 -13.79 13.80
CA GLN A 95 16.58 -13.04 14.53
C GLN A 95 16.09 -12.60 15.92
N THR A 96 14.85 -12.14 16.02
CA THR A 96 14.26 -11.71 17.28
C THR A 96 14.08 -12.88 18.25
N LEU A 97 13.64 -14.04 17.76
CA LEU A 97 13.52 -15.26 18.55
C LEU A 97 14.89 -15.73 19.06
N LYS A 98 15.90 -15.78 18.19
CA LYS A 98 17.27 -16.15 18.59
C LYS A 98 17.81 -15.24 19.69
N ARG A 99 17.67 -13.92 19.55
CA ARG A 99 18.09 -12.96 20.57
C ARG A 99 17.32 -13.12 21.89
N ARG A 100 16.01 -13.46 21.82
CA ARG A 100 15.20 -13.73 23.01
C ARG A 100 15.61 -15.02 23.70
N GLU A 101 15.96 -16.05 22.93
CA GLU A 101 16.49 -17.31 23.43
C GLU A 101 17.83 -17.08 24.14
N GLU A 102 18.78 -16.39 23.52
CA GLU A 102 20.06 -16.04 24.12
C GLU A 102 19.87 -15.25 25.44
N ALA A 103 18.99 -14.24 25.44
CA ALA A 103 18.69 -13.48 26.65
C ALA A 103 17.99 -14.30 27.75
N ALA A 104 17.19 -15.31 27.38
CA ALA A 104 16.57 -16.22 28.33
C ALA A 104 17.61 -17.17 28.94
N LEU A 105 18.51 -17.71 28.13
CA LEU A 105 19.63 -18.55 28.58
C LEU A 105 20.56 -17.78 29.51
N GLU A 106 20.89 -16.54 29.20
CA GLU A 106 21.71 -15.68 30.06
C GLU A 106 21.03 -15.43 31.42
N LYS A 107 19.71 -15.19 31.42
CA LYS A 107 18.92 -15.05 32.66
C LYS A 107 18.90 -16.34 33.49
N ILE A 108 18.77 -17.50 32.84
CA ILE A 108 18.82 -18.80 33.51
C ILE A 108 20.20 -18.99 34.16
N ALA A 109 21.28 -18.78 33.42
CA ALA A 109 22.64 -18.89 33.93
C ALA A 109 22.90 -17.94 35.13
N ALA A 110 22.43 -16.70 35.04
CA ALA A 110 22.52 -15.74 36.15
C ALA A 110 21.71 -16.19 37.38
N ALA A 111 20.52 -16.77 37.17
CA ALA A 111 19.69 -17.29 38.25
C ALA A 111 20.31 -18.54 38.89
N GLU A 112 20.91 -19.44 38.11
CA GLU A 112 21.66 -20.61 38.60
C GLU A 112 22.86 -20.20 39.45
N ALA A 113 23.65 -19.22 38.97
CA ALA A 113 24.78 -18.69 39.71
C ALA A 113 24.35 -18.09 41.06
N ARG A 114 23.24 -17.32 41.06
CA ARG A 114 22.67 -16.74 42.28
C ARG A 114 22.16 -17.83 43.23
N ALA A 115 21.43 -18.84 42.73
CA ALA A 115 20.95 -19.94 43.55
C ALA A 115 22.11 -20.74 44.17
N LEU A 116 23.20 -20.96 43.44
CA LEU A 116 24.39 -21.63 43.96
C LEU A 116 25.05 -20.81 45.08
N GLN A 117 25.11 -19.49 44.91
CA GLN A 117 25.61 -18.58 45.95
C GLN A 117 24.72 -18.62 47.19
N ASP A 118 23.40 -18.52 47.03
CA ASP A 118 22.44 -18.59 48.14
C ASP A 118 22.54 -19.91 48.92
N VAL A 119 22.80 -21.04 48.25
CA VAL A 119 23.02 -22.34 48.91
C VAL A 119 24.33 -22.35 49.70
N ARG A 120 25.40 -21.78 49.14
CA ARG A 120 26.69 -21.66 49.86
C ARG A 120 26.56 -20.79 51.09
N ASP A 121 25.90 -19.64 50.96
CA ASP A 121 25.71 -18.70 52.07
C ASP A 121 24.90 -19.36 53.20
N ARG A 122 23.81 -20.07 52.86
CA ARG A 122 23.05 -20.88 53.84
C ARG A 122 23.88 -22.00 54.48
N ALA A 123 24.75 -22.66 53.73
CA ALA A 123 25.62 -23.69 54.29
C ALA A 123 26.64 -23.08 55.28
N VAL A 124 27.19 -21.90 54.98
CA VAL A 124 28.06 -21.13 55.87
C VAL A 124 27.31 -20.73 57.14
N ASP A 125 26.10 -20.19 57.02
CA ASP A 125 25.26 -19.81 58.17
C ASP A 125 24.97 -20.99 59.09
N ILE A 126 24.65 -22.16 58.51
CA ILE A 126 24.41 -23.40 59.27
C ILE A 126 25.71 -23.86 59.95
N ALA A 127 26.84 -23.82 59.26
CA ALA A 127 28.14 -24.21 59.82
C ALA A 127 28.57 -23.29 60.98
N ILE A 128 28.38 -21.97 60.85
CA ILE A 128 28.63 -21.00 61.93
C ILE A 128 27.71 -21.28 63.10
N SER A 129 26.41 -21.44 62.86
CA SER A 129 25.42 -21.74 63.92
C SER A 129 25.71 -23.06 64.65
N ALA A 130 26.15 -24.09 63.91
CA ALA A 130 26.55 -25.36 64.49
C ALA A 130 27.84 -25.22 65.31
N THR A 131 28.81 -24.48 64.80
CA THR A 131 30.07 -24.19 65.50
C THR A 131 29.81 -23.41 66.79
N GLU A 132 28.94 -22.41 66.77
CA GLU A 132 28.52 -21.66 67.96
C GLU A 132 27.90 -22.58 69.02
N LYS A 133 27.03 -23.51 68.62
CA LYS A 133 26.44 -24.50 69.53
C LYS A 133 27.48 -25.46 70.10
N VAL A 134 28.44 -25.91 69.30
CA VAL A 134 29.53 -26.79 69.77
C VAL A 134 30.47 -26.04 70.72
N VAL A 135 30.88 -24.83 70.37
CA VAL A 135 31.75 -23.99 71.20
C VAL A 135 31.08 -23.67 72.52
N SER A 136 29.82 -23.24 72.53
CA SER A 136 29.06 -22.98 73.76
C SER A 136 28.87 -24.23 74.62
N GLY A 137 28.64 -25.40 74.01
CA GLY A 137 28.54 -26.68 74.73
C GLY A 137 29.87 -27.22 75.25
N ALA A 138 31.00 -26.90 74.61
CA ALA A 138 32.35 -27.28 75.03
C ALA A 138 33.02 -26.24 75.95
N MET A 139 32.37 -25.09 76.18
CA MET A 139 32.90 -23.99 76.97
C MET A 139 32.92 -24.37 78.45
N THR A 140 34.12 -24.71 78.93
CA THR A 140 34.42 -24.97 80.34
C THR A 140 35.14 -23.76 80.94
N ASP A 141 35.02 -23.53 82.25
CA ASP A 141 35.64 -22.38 82.95
C ASP A 141 37.14 -22.21 82.64
N ASN A 142 37.85 -23.32 82.45
CA ASN A 142 39.27 -23.35 82.11
C ASN A 142 39.55 -22.85 80.69
N VAL A 143 38.75 -23.27 79.72
CA VAL A 143 38.83 -22.80 78.33
C VAL A 143 38.48 -21.32 78.26
N GLN A 144 37.43 -20.89 78.98
CA GLN A 144 37.04 -19.49 79.06
C GLN A 144 38.18 -18.62 79.60
N GLN A 145 38.77 -18.96 80.74
CA GLN A 145 39.91 -18.22 81.30
C GLN A 145 41.12 -18.19 80.35
N SER A 146 41.39 -19.27 79.62
CA SER A 146 42.50 -19.30 78.65
C SER A 146 42.27 -18.35 77.46
N ILE A 147 41.03 -18.27 76.95
CA ILE A 147 40.67 -17.37 75.86
C ILE A 147 40.70 -15.91 76.32
N THR A 148 40.20 -15.60 77.52
CA THR A 148 40.31 -14.22 78.05
C THR A 148 41.75 -13.80 78.25
N ARG A 149 42.61 -14.71 78.74
CA ARG A 149 44.04 -14.42 78.93
C ARG A 149 44.76 -14.22 77.59
N ALA A 150 44.46 -15.06 76.59
CA ALA A 150 44.98 -14.89 75.24
C ALA A 150 44.50 -13.59 74.56
N ALA A 151 43.23 -13.19 74.76
CA ALA A 151 42.72 -11.91 74.27
C ALA A 151 43.36 -10.70 74.97
N ILE A 152 43.71 -10.83 76.26
CA ILE A 152 44.48 -9.81 77.00
C ILE A 152 45.91 -9.71 76.48
N ASP A 153 46.54 -10.84 76.15
CA ASP A 153 47.90 -10.88 75.60
C ASP A 153 47.98 -10.43 74.12
N ASP A 154 46.90 -10.47 73.34
CA ASP A 154 46.83 -10.01 71.92
C ASP A 154 46.42 -8.53 71.77
N LEU A 155 46.06 -7.84 72.86
CA LEU A 155 45.78 -6.39 72.83
C LEU A 155 46.99 -5.51 72.45
N PRO A 156 48.22 -5.81 72.93
CA PRO A 156 49.41 -5.02 72.58
C PRO A 156 49.81 -5.09 71.10
N SER A 157 49.52 -6.20 70.41
CA SER A 157 49.87 -6.43 68.99
C SER A 157 48.92 -5.72 68.01
N ARG A 158 47.72 -5.31 68.45
CA ARG A 158 46.74 -4.57 67.63
C ARG A 158 46.73 -3.06 67.86
N LEU A 159 47.53 -2.58 68.82
CA LEU A 159 47.71 -1.17 69.16
C LEU A 159 49.04 -0.57 68.68
N GLN A 160 49.78 -1.29 67.84
CA GLN A 160 50.89 -0.77 67.02
C GLN A 160 50.45 -0.72 65.56
#